data_AF-A0A9E0WFU6-F1
#
_entry.id   AF-A0A9E0WFU6-F1
#
_cell.length_a   1.000
_cell.length_b   1.000
_cell.length_c   1.000
_cell.angle_alpha   90.00
_cell.angle_beta   90.00
_cell.angle_gamma   90.00
#
_symmetry.space_group_name_H-M   'P 1'
#
loop_
_entity.id
_entity.type
_entity.pdbx_description
1 polymer ?
#
loop_
_entity_poly.entity_id
_entity_poly.type
_entity_poly.pdbx_seq_one_letter_code
_entity_poly.pdbx_strand_id
1 'polypeptide(L)'
;MNAWTVKCWALALILAGLGLCLYKSQVLGLPLAANETADGWTVQAKLRFQGNGGPAKLSLQIPDLTPGFVALDEDFIASGFGLTVDEDVDQRWARWAVRRARGEQTVYYRMAVARSALDSEWSLVPSFKQVPVYPEPLGTAVREVIKSVRR
;
A
#
# COMPACT_ATOMS: atom_id res chain seq x y z
N MET A 1 -51.55 -1.52 -26.80
CA MET A 1 -50.15 -1.06 -26.55
C MET A 1 -49.48 -0.85 -27.89
N ASN A 2 -49.13 0.38 -28.24
CA ASN A 2 -48.63 0.69 -29.57
C ASN A 2 -47.18 0.20 -29.69
N ALA A 3 -46.86 -0.55 -30.74
CA ALA A 3 -45.52 -1.10 -30.99
C ALA A 3 -44.43 -0.01 -31.02
N TRP A 4 -44.82 1.23 -31.35
CA TRP A 4 -43.96 2.40 -31.34
C TRP A 4 -43.52 2.82 -29.92
N THR A 5 -44.42 2.77 -28.95
CA THR A 5 -44.12 3.12 -27.56
C THR A 5 -43.12 2.14 -26.97
N VAL A 6 -43.28 0.83 -27.26
CA VAL A 6 -42.36 -0.21 -26.81
C VAL A 6 -40.95 -0.01 -27.40
N LYS A 7 -40.86 0.38 -28.68
CA LYS A 7 -39.57 0.69 -29.32
C LYS A 7 -38.90 1.92 -28.70
N CYS A 8 -39.65 2.97 -28.36
CA CYS A 8 -39.10 4.15 -27.69
C CYS A 8 -38.59 3.83 -26.29
N TRP A 9 -39.35 3.07 -25.50
CA TRP A 9 -38.90 2.61 -24.17
C TRP A 9 -37.68 1.71 -24.26
N ALA A 10 -37.65 0.78 -25.23
CA ALA A 10 -36.49 -0.06 -25.47
C ALA A 10 -35.24 0.75 -25.85
N LEU A 11 -35.38 1.73 -26.74
CA LEU A 11 -34.27 2.61 -27.13
C LEU A 11 -33.75 3.44 -25.96
N ALA A 12 -34.64 3.98 -25.13
CA ALA A 12 -34.28 4.75 -23.94
C ALA A 12 -33.49 3.89 -22.93
N LEU A 13 -33.93 2.64 -22.70
CA LEU A 13 -33.24 1.70 -21.81
C LEU A 13 -31.88 1.28 -22.36
N ILE A 14 -31.76 1.07 -23.67
CA ILE A 14 -30.48 0.78 -24.33
C ILE A 14 -29.50 1.95 -24.16
N LEU A 15 -29.95 3.17 -24.41
CA LEU A 15 -29.13 4.38 -24.24
C LEU A 15 -28.69 4.58 -22.78
N ALA A 16 -29.60 4.36 -21.82
CA ALA A 16 -29.28 4.42 -20.40
C ALA A 16 -28.25 3.36 -20.00
N GLY A 17 -28.40 2.11 -20.48
CA GLY A 17 -27.44 1.03 -20.25
C GLY A 17 -26.07 1.32 -20.87
N LEU A 18 -26.04 1.84 -22.09
CA LEU A 18 -24.80 2.24 -22.76
C LEU A 18 -24.09 3.39 -22.01
N GLY A 19 -24.87 4.38 -21.57
CA GLY A 19 -24.36 5.51 -20.78
C GLY A 19 -23.76 5.06 -19.45
N LEU A 20 -24.42 4.13 -18.74
CA LEU A 20 -23.91 3.58 -17.48
C LEU A 20 -22.63 2.76 -17.71
N CYS A 21 -22.58 1.98 -18.79
CA CYS A 21 -21.41 1.20 -19.18
C CYS A 21 -20.20 2.10 -19.50
N LEU A 22 -20.42 3.14 -20.30
CA LEU A 22 -19.39 4.13 -20.64
C LEU A 22 -18.93 4.92 -19.42
N TYR A 23 -19.87 5.34 -18.56
CA TYR A 23 -19.54 6.03 -17.31
C TYR A 23 -18.67 5.16 -16.40
N LYS A 24 -19.04 3.89 -16.24
CA LYS A 24 -18.29 2.95 -15.39
C LYS A 24 -16.90 2.65 -15.98
N SER A 25 -16.79 2.54 -17.29
CA SER A 25 -15.52 2.35 -18.00
C SER A 25 -14.58 3.57 -17.87
N GLN A 26 -15.09 4.77 -18.15
CA GLN A 26 -14.28 6.01 -18.17
C GLN A 26 -13.93 6.53 -16.77
N VAL A 27 -14.86 6.42 -15.81
CA VAL A 27 -14.70 7.03 -14.47
C VAL A 27 -14.10 6.07 -13.45
N LEU A 28 -14.45 4.78 -13.49
CA LEU A 28 -13.87 3.79 -12.57
C LEU A 28 -12.67 3.04 -13.19
N GLY A 29 -12.39 3.23 -14.49
CA GLY A 29 -11.24 2.61 -15.14
C GLY A 29 -11.31 1.09 -15.22
N LEU A 30 -12.51 0.48 -15.13
CA LEU A 30 -12.65 -0.97 -15.31
C LEU A 30 -12.56 -1.30 -16.82
N PRO A 31 -11.53 -2.03 -17.27
CA PRO A 31 -11.43 -2.45 -18.67
C PRO A 31 -12.61 -3.35 -19.03
N LEU A 32 -13.26 -3.06 -20.17
CA LEU A 32 -14.38 -3.87 -20.70
C LEU A 32 -13.93 -5.24 -21.21
N ALA A 33 -12.61 -5.46 -21.34
CA ALA A 33 -12.00 -6.71 -21.75
C ALA A 33 -11.30 -7.37 -20.56
N ALA A 34 -11.65 -8.62 -20.26
CA ALA A 34 -11.11 -9.43 -19.17
C ALA A 34 -9.62 -9.82 -19.32
N ASN A 35 -8.85 -9.15 -20.20
CA ASN A 35 -7.51 -9.58 -20.60
C ASN A 35 -6.37 -8.68 -20.09
N GLU A 36 -6.66 -7.67 -19.27
CA GLU A 36 -5.61 -7.04 -18.46
C GLU A 36 -5.42 -7.90 -17.21
N THR A 37 -4.55 -8.90 -17.34
CA THR A 37 -3.92 -9.51 -16.18
C THR A 37 -3.02 -8.44 -15.57
N ALA A 38 -3.58 -7.67 -14.64
CA ALA A 38 -2.77 -6.75 -13.84
C ALA A 38 -1.73 -7.61 -13.12
N ASP A 39 -0.45 -7.42 -13.44
CA ASP A 39 0.65 -8.02 -12.70
C ASP A 39 0.52 -7.56 -11.24
N GLY A 40 0.00 -8.47 -10.43
CA GLY A 40 -0.29 -8.28 -9.03
C GLY A 40 0.66 -9.09 -8.18
N TRP A 41 1.31 -8.45 -7.23
CA TRP A 41 2.13 -9.11 -6.23
C TRP A 41 1.35 -9.23 -4.93
N THR A 42 1.47 -10.38 -4.26
CA THR A 42 0.93 -10.55 -2.91
C THR A 42 2.08 -10.61 -1.92
N VAL A 43 2.15 -9.62 -1.03
CA VAL A 43 3.09 -9.60 0.09
C VAL A 43 2.41 -10.24 1.29
N GLN A 44 3.04 -11.25 1.89
CA GLN A 44 2.48 -11.95 3.05
C GLN A 44 3.52 -12.05 4.16
N ALA A 45 3.09 -11.77 5.38
CA ALA A 45 3.86 -12.01 6.58
C ALA A 45 3.05 -12.88 7.55
N LYS A 46 3.68 -13.93 8.06
CA LYS A 46 3.10 -14.84 9.03
C LYS A 46 4.00 -14.91 10.26
N LEU A 47 3.46 -14.49 11.40
CA LEU A 47 4.17 -14.51 12.67
C LEU A 47 3.53 -15.57 13.57
N ARG A 48 4.35 -16.51 14.05
CA ARG A 48 3.95 -17.54 15.00
C ARG A 48 4.75 -17.42 16.28
N PHE A 49 4.07 -17.48 17.41
CA PHE A 49 4.71 -17.46 18.72
C PHE A 49 3.94 -18.30 19.74
N GLN A 50 4.61 -18.73 20.81
CA GLN A 50 4.00 -19.50 21.89
C GLN A 50 3.72 -18.59 23.10
N GLY A 51 2.46 -18.50 23.49
CA GLY A 51 2.01 -17.69 24.62
C GLY A 51 1.97 -18.47 25.94
N ASN A 52 2.56 -17.91 26.99
CA ASN A 52 2.62 -18.50 28.33
C ASN A 52 1.40 -18.13 29.22
N GLY A 53 0.32 -17.62 28.64
CA GLY A 53 -0.91 -17.22 29.32
C GLY A 53 -0.97 -15.76 29.78
N GLY A 54 0.12 -15.02 29.63
CA GLY A 54 0.20 -13.58 29.90
C GLY A 54 -0.21 -12.70 28.71
N PRO A 55 -0.14 -11.37 28.89
CA PRO A 55 -0.33 -10.42 27.79
C PRO A 55 0.83 -10.49 26.81
N ALA A 56 0.53 -10.34 25.52
CA ALA A 56 1.52 -10.29 24.46
C ALA A 56 1.25 -9.09 23.52
N LYS A 57 2.33 -8.47 23.05
CA LYS A 57 2.30 -7.38 22.08
C LYS A 57 3.22 -7.74 20.93
N LEU A 58 2.76 -7.55 19.70
CA LEU A 58 3.55 -7.69 18.48
C LEU A 58 3.52 -6.38 17.72
N SER A 59 4.64 -6.03 17.11
CA SER A 59 4.80 -4.87 16.25
C SER A 59 5.46 -5.31 14.95
N LEU A 60 4.77 -5.13 13.83
CA LEU A 60 5.30 -5.37 12.50
C LEU A 60 5.34 -4.04 11.77
N GLN A 61 6.51 -3.68 11.23
CA GLN A 61 6.61 -2.62 10.26
C GLN A 61 6.00 -3.11 8.95
N ILE A 62 4.98 -2.43 8.47
CA ILE A 62 4.32 -2.72 7.21
C ILE A 62 4.77 -1.69 6.17
N PRO A 63 4.94 -2.10 4.90
CA PRO A 63 5.35 -1.17 3.86
C PRO A 63 4.29 -0.09 3.66
N ASP A 64 4.75 1.14 3.41
CA ASP A 64 3.87 2.19 2.90
C ASP A 64 3.69 2.04 1.38
N LEU A 65 2.63 2.65 0.83
CA LEU A 65 2.36 2.60 -0.61
C LEU A 65 3.59 3.11 -1.37
N THR A 66 4.23 2.19 -2.07
CA THR A 66 5.42 2.55 -2.84
C THR A 66 5.00 3.28 -4.11
N PRO A 67 5.66 4.39 -4.48
CA PRO A 67 5.42 5.09 -5.75
C PRO A 67 5.35 4.08 -6.90
N GLY A 68 4.41 4.22 -7.84
CA GLY A 68 4.27 3.29 -8.99
C GLY A 68 3.58 1.95 -8.68
N PHE A 69 3.20 1.70 -7.43
CA PHE A 69 2.34 0.59 -7.04
C PHE A 69 1.08 1.12 -6.34
N VAL A 70 -0.04 0.44 -6.55
CA VAL A 70 -1.28 0.70 -5.83
C VAL A 70 -1.61 -0.50 -4.96
N ALA A 71 -1.95 -0.26 -3.70
CA ALA A 71 -2.51 -1.30 -2.84
C ALA A 71 -3.94 -1.60 -3.28
N LEU A 72 -4.20 -2.83 -3.69
CA LEU A 72 -5.52 -3.30 -4.06
C LEU A 72 -6.32 -3.73 -2.84
N ASP A 73 -5.65 -4.45 -1.93
CA ASP A 73 -6.26 -5.02 -0.74
C ASP A 73 -5.23 -5.16 0.38
N GLU A 74 -5.67 -4.98 1.62
CA GLU A 74 -4.82 -5.10 2.80
C GLU A 74 -5.59 -5.73 3.97
N ASP A 75 -5.13 -6.90 4.40
CA ASP A 75 -5.75 -7.73 5.41
C ASP A 75 -4.86 -7.90 6.65
N PHE A 76 -5.48 -7.70 7.82
CA PHE A 76 -4.88 -7.97 9.13
C PHE A 76 -5.67 -9.07 9.84
N ILE A 77 -5.15 -10.29 9.85
CA ILE A 77 -5.85 -11.47 10.36
C ILE A 77 -5.18 -11.94 11.64
N ALA A 78 -5.83 -11.67 12.78
CA ALA A 78 -5.37 -12.09 14.10
C ALA A 78 -6.56 -12.40 15.02
N SER A 79 -6.70 -13.66 15.44
CA SER A 79 -7.83 -14.08 16.27
C SER A 79 -7.67 -13.63 17.72
N GLY A 80 -8.56 -12.78 18.21
CA GLY A 80 -8.57 -12.33 19.61
C GLY A 80 -7.51 -11.27 19.96
N PHE A 81 -6.84 -10.70 18.95
CA PHE A 81 -5.93 -9.57 19.11
C PHE A 81 -6.66 -8.27 18.80
N GLY A 82 -6.39 -7.23 19.59
CA GLY A 82 -6.68 -5.85 19.19
C GLY A 82 -5.61 -5.38 18.22
N LEU A 83 -6.03 -4.79 17.10
CA LEU A 83 -5.16 -4.17 16.10
C LEU A 83 -5.09 -2.65 16.34
N THR A 84 -3.90 -2.09 16.21
CA THR A 84 -3.68 -0.65 16.11
C THR A 84 -2.68 -0.42 15.00
N VAL A 85 -3.07 0.35 13.99
CA VAL A 85 -2.17 0.79 12.91
C VAL A 85 -1.74 2.22 13.24
N ASP A 86 -0.44 2.44 13.25
CA ASP A 86 0.17 3.74 13.48
C ASP A 86 0.81 4.20 12.17
N GLU A 87 0.45 5.40 11.71
CA GLU A 87 0.92 6.00 10.47
C GLU A 87 1.78 7.22 10.83
N ASP A 88 3.09 7.09 10.64
CA ASP A 88 4.05 8.20 10.71
C ASP A 88 4.51 8.54 9.28
N VAL A 89 5.12 9.72 9.09
CA VAL A 89 5.39 10.36 7.77
C VAL A 89 6.12 9.47 6.77
N ASP A 90 6.87 8.47 7.24
CA ASP A 90 7.67 7.56 6.39
C ASP A 90 7.64 6.10 6.88
N GLN A 91 6.82 5.80 7.91
CA GLN A 91 6.77 4.47 8.52
C GLN A 91 5.39 4.14 9.03
N ARG A 92 4.92 2.95 8.64
CA ARG A 92 3.63 2.41 9.07
C ARG A 92 3.83 1.15 9.90
N TRP A 93 3.16 1.09 11.05
CA TRP A 93 3.34 0.01 12.02
C TRP A 93 2.00 -0.63 12.38
N ALA A 94 1.89 -1.94 12.13
CA ALA A 94 0.81 -2.75 12.66
C ALA A 94 1.19 -3.30 14.03
N ARG A 95 0.42 -2.92 15.05
CA ARG A 95 0.58 -3.39 16.42
C ARG A 95 -0.61 -4.26 16.81
N TRP A 96 -0.32 -5.49 17.24
CA TRP A 96 -1.32 -6.40 17.77
C TRP A 96 -1.11 -6.59 19.27
N ALA A 97 -2.19 -6.53 20.03
CA ALA A 97 -2.16 -6.75 21.47
C ALA A 97 -3.22 -7.76 21.89
N VAL A 98 -2.83 -8.71 22.74
CA VAL A 98 -3.75 -9.68 23.36
C VAL A 98 -3.50 -9.73 24.86
N ARG A 99 -4.57 -9.81 25.65
CA ARG A 99 -4.48 -9.80 27.13
C ARG A 99 -4.05 -11.15 27.70
N ARG A 100 -4.39 -12.25 27.03
CA ARG A 100 -4.03 -13.62 27.41
C ARG A 100 -3.71 -14.44 26.18
N ALA A 101 -2.44 -14.53 25.81
CA ALA A 101 -1.96 -15.43 24.78
C ALA A 101 -1.67 -16.80 25.40
N ARG A 102 -2.43 -17.85 25.06
CA ARG A 102 -2.17 -19.22 25.52
C ARG A 102 -1.90 -20.13 24.34
N GLY A 103 -0.86 -20.96 24.43
CA GLY A 103 -0.52 -21.91 23.37
C GLY A 103 0.02 -21.22 22.12
N GLU A 104 -0.07 -21.89 20.97
CA GLU A 104 0.40 -21.33 19.70
C GLU A 104 -0.54 -20.22 19.22
N GLN A 105 0.04 -19.05 18.96
CA GLN A 105 -0.64 -17.88 18.44
C GLN A 105 -0.08 -17.55 17.07
N THR A 106 -0.97 -17.24 16.12
CA THR A 106 -0.57 -16.85 14.76
C THR A 106 -1.21 -15.53 14.37
N VAL A 107 -0.40 -14.64 13.83
CA VAL A 107 -0.82 -13.39 13.19
C VAL A 107 -0.46 -13.45 11.72
N TYR A 108 -1.40 -13.06 10.87
CA TYR A 108 -1.21 -12.99 9.43
C TYR A 108 -1.45 -11.56 8.94
N TYR A 109 -0.54 -11.10 8.10
CA TYR A 109 -0.65 -9.87 7.34
C TYR A 109 -0.55 -10.21 5.87
N ARG A 110 -1.46 -9.66 5.05
CA ARG A 110 -1.48 -9.85 3.60
C ARG A 110 -1.79 -8.52 2.94
N MET A 111 -1.00 -8.18 1.92
CA MET A 111 -1.20 -7.01 1.10
C MET A 111 -1.13 -7.42 -0.38
N ALA A 112 -2.15 -7.08 -1.15
CA ALA A 112 -2.16 -7.23 -2.60
C ALA A 112 -1.79 -5.89 -3.23
N VAL A 113 -0.76 -5.86 -4.06
CA VAL A 113 -0.30 -4.67 -4.78
C VAL A 113 -0.29 -4.92 -6.27
N ALA A 114 -0.68 -3.93 -7.06
CA ALA A 114 -0.56 -3.97 -8.52
C ALA A 114 0.28 -2.78 -9.00
N ARG A 115 0.90 -2.93 -10.17
CA ARG A 115 1.56 -1.81 -10.83
C ARG A 115 0.53 -0.75 -11.19
N SER A 116 0.78 0.48 -10.77
CA SER A 116 -0.05 1.63 -11.17
C SER A 116 0.27 2.02 -12.61
N ALA A 117 -0.76 2.29 -13.41
CA ALA A 117 -0.62 2.86 -14.75
C ALA A 117 -0.31 4.37 -14.74
N LEU A 118 -0.42 5.01 -13.56
CA LEU A 118 0.02 6.39 -13.38
C LEU A 118 1.54 6.37 -13.26
N ASP A 119 2.22 7.02 -14.21
CA ASP A 119 3.66 7.28 -14.18
C ASP A 119 4.02 7.89 -12.83
N SER A 120 4.55 7.06 -11.96
CA SER A 120 5.10 7.46 -10.69
C SER A 120 6.53 7.00 -10.76
N GLU A 121 7.38 7.95 -11.16
CA GLU A 121 8.82 7.74 -11.25
C GLU A 121 9.29 7.25 -9.89
N TRP A 122 9.62 5.96 -9.81
CA TRP A 122 10.50 5.46 -8.78
C TRP A 122 11.78 6.27 -8.87
N SER A 123 11.94 7.29 -8.02
CA SER A 123 13.25 7.91 -7.82
C SER A 123 14.12 6.87 -7.11
N LEU A 124 14.79 6.03 -7.90
CA LEU A 124 15.83 5.10 -7.46
C LEU A 124 17.01 5.82 -6.79
N VAL A 125 17.03 7.15 -6.82
CA VAL A 125 17.96 7.98 -6.09
C VAL A 125 17.36 8.25 -4.71
N PRO A 126 17.86 7.61 -3.62
CA PRO A 126 17.50 8.03 -2.27
C PRO A 126 17.82 9.52 -2.15
N SER A 127 16.93 10.29 -1.51
CA SER A 127 17.20 11.70 -1.26
C SER A 127 18.55 11.81 -0.55
N PHE A 128 19.53 12.41 -1.23
CA PHE A 128 20.84 12.59 -0.63
C PHE A 128 20.65 13.41 0.64
N LYS A 129 21.07 12.87 1.78
CA LYS A 129 21.12 13.63 3.02
C LYS A 129 21.92 14.91 2.73
N GLN A 130 21.31 16.06 2.94
CA GLN A 130 21.97 17.34 2.68
C GLN A 130 23.30 17.39 3.44
N VAL A 131 24.35 17.89 2.79
CA VAL A 131 25.66 18.04 3.42
C VAL A 131 25.49 18.93 4.66
N PRO A 132 25.84 18.46 5.87
CA PRO A 132 25.73 19.27 7.07
C PRO A 132 26.54 20.57 6.91
N VAL A 133 25.93 21.70 7.26
CA VAL A 133 26.64 22.99 7.30
C VAL A 133 27.44 23.04 8.60
N TYR A 134 28.76 22.94 8.49
CA TYR A 134 29.66 23.07 9.64
C TYR A 134 30.01 24.56 9.87
N PRO A 135 29.85 25.08 11.10
CA PRO A 135 30.36 26.41 11.43
C PRO A 135 31.89 26.45 11.32
N GLU A 136 32.45 27.57 10.86
CA GLU A 136 33.92 27.76 10.89
C GLU A 136 34.39 27.86 12.35
N PRO A 137 35.53 27.25 12.72
CA PRO A 137 36.60 26.67 11.87
C PRO A 137 36.44 25.17 11.51
N LEU A 138 35.37 24.51 12.00
CA LEU A 138 35.20 23.06 11.83
C LEU A 138 35.01 22.66 10.37
N GLY A 139 34.33 23.49 9.58
CA GLY A 139 34.16 23.26 8.14
C GLY A 139 35.48 23.14 7.39
N THR A 140 36.48 23.95 7.75
CA THR A 140 37.83 23.88 7.17
C THR A 140 38.57 22.61 7.56
N ALA A 141 38.50 22.20 8.84
CA ALA A 141 39.13 20.96 9.30
C ALA A 141 38.53 19.71 8.62
N VAL A 142 37.20 19.65 8.51
CA VAL A 142 36.49 18.52 7.86
C VAL A 142 36.87 18.40 6.39
N ARG A 143 36.92 19.52 5.65
CA ARG A 143 37.31 19.53 4.22
C ARG A 143 38.73 19.02 4.01
N GLU A 144 39.67 19.37 4.90
CA GLU A 144 41.07 18.94 4.76
C GLU A 144 41.23 17.44 5.06
N VAL A 145 40.51 16.92 6.05
CA VAL A 145 40.48 15.47 6.33
C VAL A 145 39.86 14.68 5.16
N ILE A 146 38.78 15.17 4.57
CA ILE A 146 38.17 14.50 3.40
C ILE A 146 39.15 14.50 2.21
N LYS A 147 39.87 15.60 2.01
CA LYS A 147 40.85 15.74 0.94
C LYS A 147 42.05 14.80 1.11
N SER A 148 42.49 14.53 2.34
CA SER A 148 43.62 13.62 2.59
C SER A 148 43.28 12.15 2.32
N VAL A 149 42.01 11.74 2.50
CA VAL A 149 41.55 10.36 2.27
C VAL A 149 41.29 10.05 0.79
N ARG A 150 41.07 11.07 -0.05
CA ARG A 150 40.76 10.88 -1.49
C ARG A 150 42.02 10.73 -2.36
N ARG A 151 43.22 10.88 -1.79
CA ARG A 151 44.50 10.69 -2.49
C ARG A 151 44.98 9.25 -2.34
#